data_AF-A0A4R6DWJ8-F1
#
_entry.id   AF-A0A4R6DWJ8-F1
#
_cell.length_a   1.000
_cell.length_b   1.000
_cell.length_c   1.000
_cell.angle_alpha   90.00
_cell.angle_beta   90.00
_cell.angle_gamma   90.00
#
_symmetry.space_group_name_H-M   'P 1'
#
loop_
_entity.id
_entity.type
_entity.pdbx_description
1 polymer ?
#
loop_
_entity_poly.entity_id
_entity_poly.type
_entity_poly.pdbx_seq_one_letter_code
_entity_poly.pdbx_strand_id
1 'polypeptide(L)'
;MNRYAIRLISCLFLFTAGMGIAQAQTPTRASVDKLLAVTETRKLMEQNQGQVEVMMRRAFEQNMANSPDPAAAKAVADKVIAKLAGQVRNELSWEKMEGFYVQLYTETFTQPEIDGLIRFYESEAGHAFTRKMPIVMQKSMMMTQERLAPLMQQLKTAIQEAVNEQRRAQQQQGKPAPSR
;
A
#
# COMPACT_ATOMS: atom_id res chain seq x y z
N MET A 1 15.64 -44.64 71.04
CA MET A 1 16.29 -43.50 70.36
C MET A 1 16.57 -43.94 68.92
N ASN A 2 15.74 -43.47 68.01
CA ASN A 2 15.33 -44.20 66.80
C ASN A 2 16.19 -43.96 65.56
N ARG A 3 16.30 -45.06 64.81
CA ARG A 3 17.02 -45.33 63.56
C ARG A 3 16.43 -44.61 62.32
N TYR A 4 16.37 -43.28 62.30
CA TYR A 4 15.81 -42.54 61.15
C TYR A 4 16.86 -41.87 60.23
N ALA A 5 18.15 -42.15 60.43
CA ALA A 5 19.22 -41.48 59.68
C ALA A 5 19.50 -42.04 58.27
N ILE A 6 18.89 -43.15 57.83
CA ILE A 6 19.27 -43.78 56.56
C ILE A 6 18.04 -44.45 55.93
N ARG A 7 17.22 -43.67 55.21
CA ARG A 7 16.41 -44.13 54.05
C ARG A 7 15.67 -42.94 53.46
N LEU A 8 15.70 -42.85 52.12
CA LEU A 8 15.02 -41.91 51.23
C LEU A 8 15.80 -40.65 50.81
N ILE A 9 17.05 -40.87 50.41
CA ILE A 9 17.62 -40.24 49.22
C ILE A 9 16.94 -40.91 48.00
N SER A 10 15.80 -40.38 47.53
CA SER A 10 15.15 -40.75 46.26
C SER A 10 13.99 -39.79 45.97
N CYS A 11 14.30 -38.58 45.50
CA CYS A 11 13.41 -37.72 44.70
C CYS A 11 14.21 -36.50 44.19
N LEU A 12 15.37 -36.77 43.61
CA LEU A 12 16.02 -35.84 42.71
C LEU A 12 15.74 -36.33 41.28
N PHE A 13 15.38 -35.38 40.42
CA PHE A 13 15.25 -35.44 38.97
C PHE A 13 13.83 -35.49 38.35
N LEU A 14 13.59 -34.43 37.57
CA LEU A 14 12.77 -34.35 36.36
C LEU A 14 11.29 -33.94 36.54
N PHE A 15 11.10 -32.71 37.00
CA PHE A 15 10.02 -31.88 36.44
C PHE A 15 10.61 -30.59 35.85
N THR A 16 11.63 -30.73 35.00
CA THR A 16 11.86 -29.72 33.95
C THR A 16 10.79 -30.00 32.89
N ALA A 17 9.59 -29.48 33.12
CA ALA A 17 8.63 -29.31 32.06
C ALA A 17 9.39 -28.59 30.94
N GLY A 18 9.60 -29.30 29.82
CA GLY A 18 10.13 -28.68 28.63
C GLY A 18 9.20 -27.53 28.29
N MET A 19 9.61 -26.32 28.66
CA MET A 19 9.31 -25.15 27.86
C MET A 19 9.96 -25.46 26.51
N GLY A 20 9.24 -26.22 25.69
CA GLY A 20 9.50 -26.29 24.28
C GLY A 20 9.47 -24.84 23.86
N ILE A 21 10.66 -24.31 23.55
CA ILE A 21 10.77 -23.13 22.72
C ILE A 21 9.86 -23.48 21.55
N ALA A 22 8.72 -22.78 21.44
CA ALA A 22 7.81 -22.94 20.33
C ALA A 22 8.65 -22.59 19.11
N GLN A 23 9.28 -23.61 18.53
CA GLN A 23 10.13 -23.44 17.39
C GLN A 23 9.17 -22.96 16.33
N ALA A 24 9.36 -21.71 15.92
CA ALA A 24 8.58 -21.06 14.88
C ALA A 24 8.51 -22.00 13.68
N GLN A 25 7.40 -22.74 13.55
CA GLN A 25 7.25 -23.72 12.50
C GLN A 25 7.19 -22.96 11.18
N THR A 26 8.04 -23.32 10.23
CA THR A 26 8.02 -22.70 8.91
C THR A 26 6.66 -22.94 8.24
N PRO A 27 6.03 -21.92 7.64
CA PRO A 27 4.79 -22.11 6.91
C PRO A 27 4.93 -23.11 5.75
N THR A 28 3.95 -24.00 5.61
CA THR A 28 3.82 -24.82 4.42
C THR A 28 3.38 -23.97 3.22
N ARG A 29 3.77 -24.36 2.01
CA ARG A 29 3.26 -23.69 0.80
C ARG A 29 1.72 -23.71 0.75
N ALA A 30 1.09 -24.82 1.10
CA ALA A 30 -0.37 -24.94 1.07
C ALA A 30 -1.09 -23.94 1.99
N SER A 31 -0.55 -23.66 3.18
CA SER A 31 -1.13 -22.66 4.08
C SER A 31 -0.95 -21.24 3.53
N VAL A 32 0.21 -20.94 2.94
CA VAL A 32 0.44 -19.64 2.30
C VAL A 32 -0.46 -19.45 1.07
N ASP A 33 -0.57 -20.45 0.19
CA ASP A 33 -1.47 -20.41 -0.98
C ASP A 33 -2.92 -20.15 -0.54
N LYS A 34 -3.35 -20.82 0.55
CA LYS A 34 -4.67 -20.60 1.15
C LYS A 34 -4.81 -19.16 1.66
N LEU A 35 -3.81 -18.63 2.37
CA LEU A 35 -3.84 -17.24 2.84
C LEU A 35 -3.95 -16.24 1.69
N LEU A 36 -3.17 -16.43 0.62
CA LEU A 36 -3.21 -15.57 -0.57
C LEU A 36 -4.57 -15.61 -1.28
N ALA A 37 -5.23 -16.78 -1.27
CA ALA A 37 -6.58 -16.94 -1.82
C ALA A 37 -7.64 -16.21 -0.98
N VAL A 38 -7.67 -16.41 0.34
CA VAL A 38 -8.70 -15.80 1.23
C VAL A 38 -8.52 -14.29 1.38
N THR A 39 -7.32 -13.78 1.11
CA THR A 39 -7.04 -12.34 1.06
C THR A 39 -7.31 -11.72 -0.32
N GLU A 40 -7.76 -12.50 -1.31
CA GLU A 40 -7.98 -12.08 -2.70
C GLU A 40 -6.74 -11.44 -3.34
N THR A 41 -5.53 -11.89 -2.99
CA THR A 41 -4.27 -11.28 -3.45
C THR A 41 -4.16 -11.23 -4.98
N ARG A 42 -4.52 -12.33 -5.68
CA ARG A 42 -4.53 -12.36 -7.15
C ARG A 42 -5.39 -11.25 -7.75
N LYS A 43 -6.60 -11.08 -7.22
CA LYS A 43 -7.54 -10.05 -7.71
C LYS A 43 -7.02 -8.65 -7.46
N LEU A 44 -6.39 -8.41 -6.29
CA LEU A 44 -5.74 -7.12 -6.01
C LEU A 44 -4.60 -6.84 -6.99
N MET A 45 -3.80 -7.85 -7.34
CA MET A 45 -2.75 -7.70 -8.34
C MET A 45 -3.31 -7.34 -9.72
N GLU A 46 -4.33 -8.06 -10.19
CA GLU A 46 -5.00 -7.79 -11.47
C GLU A 46 -5.60 -6.38 -11.51
N GLN A 47 -6.23 -5.94 -10.41
CA GLN A 47 -6.77 -4.59 -10.28
C GLN A 47 -5.67 -3.52 -10.34
N ASN A 48 -4.53 -3.76 -9.68
CA ASN A 48 -3.40 -2.82 -9.67
C ASN A 48 -2.73 -2.72 -11.05
N GLN A 49 -2.63 -3.83 -11.79
CA GLN A 49 -2.10 -3.82 -13.16
C GLN A 49 -2.91 -2.90 -14.09
N GLY A 50 -4.23 -2.93 -13.99
CA GLY A 50 -5.11 -2.03 -14.76
C GLY A 50 -4.86 -0.55 -14.45
N GLN A 51 -4.63 -0.21 -13.18
CA GLN A 51 -4.31 1.16 -12.77
C GLN A 51 -2.97 1.64 -13.31
N VAL A 52 -1.95 0.78 -13.33
CA VAL A 52 -0.63 1.10 -13.90
C VAL A 52 -0.75 1.48 -15.38
N GLU A 53 -1.53 0.73 -16.17
CA GLU A 53 -1.75 1.07 -17.58
C GLU A 53 -2.41 2.46 -17.73
N VAL A 54 -3.44 2.73 -16.94
CA VAL A 54 -4.11 4.05 -16.96
C VAL A 54 -3.15 5.17 -16.58
N MET A 55 -2.29 4.96 -15.58
CA MET A 55 -1.27 5.94 -15.19
C MET A 55 -0.25 6.17 -16.31
N MET A 56 0.24 5.11 -16.97
CA MET A 56 1.15 5.24 -18.11
C MET A 56 0.53 6.04 -19.25
N ARG A 57 -0.73 5.78 -19.59
CA ARG A 57 -1.47 6.54 -20.62
C ARG A 57 -1.58 8.01 -20.26
N ARG A 58 -2.03 8.32 -19.04
CA ARG A 58 -2.16 9.71 -18.58
C ARG A 58 -0.81 10.44 -18.58
N ALA A 59 0.26 9.80 -18.13
CA ALA A 59 1.60 10.39 -18.13
C ALA A 59 2.09 10.69 -19.55
N PHE A 60 1.79 9.82 -20.51
CA PHE A 60 2.12 10.06 -21.91
C PHE A 60 1.30 11.21 -22.50
N GLU A 61 -0.02 11.20 -22.30
CA GLU A 61 -0.91 12.26 -22.77
C GLU A 61 -0.49 13.64 -22.24
N GLN A 62 -0.12 13.73 -20.96
CA GLN A 62 0.37 14.96 -20.34
C GLN A 62 1.68 15.44 -20.98
N ASN A 63 2.63 14.54 -21.24
CA ASN A 63 3.90 14.90 -21.89
C ASN A 63 3.73 15.33 -23.35
N MET A 64 2.70 14.81 -24.03
CA MET A 64 2.43 15.10 -25.43
C MET A 64 1.41 16.22 -25.63
N ALA A 65 0.91 16.84 -24.56
CA ALA A 65 -0.08 17.91 -24.62
C ALA A 65 0.39 19.13 -25.45
N ASN A 66 1.71 19.35 -25.55
CA ASN A 66 2.32 20.42 -26.34
C ASN A 66 3.00 19.92 -27.63
N SER A 67 2.68 18.70 -28.08
CA SER A 67 3.27 18.13 -29.30
C SER A 67 2.86 18.96 -30.52
N PRO A 68 3.80 19.27 -31.44
CA PRO A 68 3.47 19.90 -32.71
C PRO A 68 2.61 19.01 -33.62
N ASP A 69 2.58 17.69 -33.39
CA ASP A 69 1.67 16.75 -34.04
C ASP A 69 0.98 15.85 -32.99
N PRO A 70 -0.24 16.20 -32.56
CA PRO A 70 -1.01 15.42 -31.57
C PRO A 70 -1.51 14.07 -32.10
N ALA A 71 -1.73 13.93 -33.42
CA ALA A 71 -2.28 12.72 -34.00
C ALA A 71 -1.21 11.63 -34.12
N ALA A 72 -0.02 11.99 -34.59
CA ALA A 72 1.13 11.08 -34.60
C ALA A 72 1.54 10.70 -33.16
N ALA A 73 1.53 11.65 -32.24
CA ALA A 73 1.76 11.41 -30.81
C ALA A 73 0.80 10.36 -30.24
N LYS A 74 -0.51 10.50 -30.52
CA LYS A 74 -1.52 9.55 -30.06
C LYS A 74 -1.34 8.15 -30.64
N ALA A 75 -1.04 8.04 -31.94
CA ALA A 75 -0.80 6.74 -32.57
C ALA A 75 0.45 6.03 -32.00
N VAL A 76 1.51 6.80 -31.68
CA VAL A 76 2.68 6.28 -30.97
C VAL A 76 2.32 5.88 -29.54
N ALA A 77 1.51 6.67 -28.84
CA ALA A 77 0.98 6.35 -27.51
C ALA A 77 0.32 4.97 -27.51
N ASP A 78 -0.65 4.78 -28.41
CA ASP A 78 -1.47 3.57 -28.43
C ASP A 78 -0.63 2.33 -28.73
N LYS A 79 0.35 2.43 -29.63
CA LYS A 79 1.21 1.31 -29.99
C LYS A 79 2.26 1.00 -28.91
N VAL A 80 2.96 2.02 -28.40
CA VAL A 80 4.07 1.85 -27.46
C VAL A 80 3.57 1.54 -26.07
N ILE A 81 2.55 2.26 -25.59
CA ILE A 81 1.99 2.06 -24.25
C ILE A 81 1.27 0.72 -24.18
N ALA A 82 0.49 0.32 -25.19
CA ALA A 82 -0.15 -1.00 -25.18
C ALA A 82 0.88 -2.13 -25.17
N LYS A 83 1.96 -2.00 -25.94
CA LYS A 83 3.06 -2.98 -25.93
C LYS A 83 3.72 -3.06 -24.54
N LEU A 84 4.10 -1.93 -23.97
CA LEU A 84 4.76 -1.88 -22.66
C LEU A 84 3.84 -2.36 -21.54
N ALA A 85 2.58 -1.92 -21.53
CA ALA A 85 1.57 -2.39 -20.58
C ALA A 85 1.35 -3.91 -20.69
N GLY A 86 1.34 -4.45 -21.90
CA GLY A 86 1.28 -5.91 -22.13
C GLY A 86 2.49 -6.63 -21.54
N GLN A 87 3.70 -6.08 -21.70
CA GLN A 87 4.92 -6.66 -21.10
C GLN A 87 4.87 -6.59 -19.57
N VAL A 88 4.47 -5.46 -19.00
CA VAL A 88 4.31 -5.29 -17.55
C VAL A 88 3.28 -6.27 -16.99
N ARG A 89 2.12 -6.42 -17.66
CA ARG A 89 1.07 -7.36 -17.27
C ARG A 89 1.56 -8.80 -17.27
N ASN A 90 2.32 -9.17 -18.29
CA ASN A 90 2.91 -10.50 -18.37
C ASN A 90 3.95 -10.73 -17.28
N GLU A 91 4.80 -9.74 -16.99
CA GLU A 91 5.85 -9.86 -15.97
C GLU A 91 5.30 -9.92 -14.55
N LEU A 92 4.24 -9.14 -14.29
CA LEU A 92 3.54 -9.12 -13.00
C LEU A 92 2.39 -10.13 -12.91
N SER A 93 2.27 -11.04 -13.88
CA SER A 93 1.22 -12.07 -13.90
C SER A 93 1.28 -12.93 -12.65
N TRP A 94 0.13 -13.46 -12.23
CA TRP A 94 0.05 -14.30 -11.05
C TRP A 94 0.99 -15.51 -11.17
N GLU A 95 1.03 -16.13 -12.34
CA GLU A 95 1.83 -17.32 -12.64
C GLU A 95 3.33 -17.08 -12.40
N LYS A 96 3.82 -15.86 -12.65
CA LYS A 96 5.23 -15.49 -12.40
C LYS A 96 5.49 -15.02 -10.98
N MET A 97 4.50 -14.39 -10.35
CA MET A 97 4.66 -13.74 -9.05
C MET A 97 4.27 -14.62 -7.87
N GLU A 98 3.45 -15.65 -8.06
CA GLU A 98 2.99 -16.54 -6.98
C GLU A 98 4.16 -17.09 -6.17
N GLY A 99 5.19 -17.63 -6.85
CA GLY A 99 6.37 -18.19 -6.18
C GLY A 99 7.10 -17.18 -5.31
N PHE A 100 7.19 -15.92 -5.77
CA PHE A 100 7.75 -14.83 -4.98
C PHE A 100 6.92 -14.53 -3.73
N TYR A 101 5.59 -14.47 -3.84
CA TYR A 101 4.72 -14.28 -2.68
C TYR A 101 4.81 -15.44 -1.70
N VAL A 102 4.82 -16.67 -2.18
CA VAL A 102 4.96 -17.85 -1.33
C VAL A 102 6.25 -17.77 -0.52
N GLN A 103 7.38 -17.51 -1.20
CA GLN A 103 8.67 -17.36 -0.55
C GLN A 103 8.65 -16.24 0.50
N LEU A 104 8.15 -15.05 0.14
CA LEU A 104 8.10 -13.90 1.04
C LEU A 104 7.34 -14.21 2.33
N TYR A 105 6.16 -14.85 2.23
CA TYR A 105 5.36 -15.18 3.41
C TYR A 105 6.00 -16.31 4.23
N THR A 106 6.59 -17.31 3.58
CA THR A 106 7.31 -18.41 4.26
C THR A 106 8.55 -17.91 5.03
N GLU A 107 9.24 -16.89 4.53
CA GLU A 107 10.40 -16.28 5.18
C GLU A 107 10.03 -15.29 6.30
N THR A 108 8.84 -14.69 6.23
CA THR A 108 8.42 -13.61 7.14
C THR A 108 7.58 -14.10 8.32
N PHE A 109 6.71 -15.09 8.10
CA PHE A 109 5.74 -15.54 9.09
C PHE A 109 6.04 -16.95 9.57
N THR A 110 5.45 -17.28 10.72
CA THR A 110 5.38 -18.65 11.24
C THR A 110 4.06 -19.31 10.86
N GLN A 111 4.04 -20.64 10.83
CA GLN A 111 2.84 -21.42 10.53
C GLN A 111 1.66 -21.06 11.45
N PRO A 112 1.82 -20.91 12.78
CA PRO A 112 0.71 -20.48 13.64
C PRO A 112 0.14 -19.10 13.31
N GLU A 113 0.98 -18.16 12.86
CA GLU A 113 0.54 -16.82 12.45
C GLU A 113 -0.23 -16.88 11.13
N ILE A 114 0.27 -17.63 10.15
CA ILE A 114 -0.46 -17.88 8.89
C ILE A 114 -1.82 -18.51 9.17
N ASP A 115 -1.88 -19.53 10.04
CA ASP A 115 -3.15 -20.17 10.42
C ASP A 115 -4.10 -19.20 11.12
N GLY A 116 -3.57 -18.31 11.96
CA GLY A 116 -4.33 -17.24 12.60
C GLY A 116 -4.92 -16.26 11.60
N LEU A 117 -4.13 -15.82 10.62
CA LEU A 117 -4.58 -14.93 9.56
C LEU A 117 -5.63 -15.60 8.68
N ILE A 118 -5.45 -16.86 8.31
CA ILE A 118 -6.45 -17.63 7.55
C ILE A 118 -7.78 -17.66 8.31
N ARG A 119 -7.77 -18.05 9.59
CA ARG A 119 -9.00 -18.07 10.41
C ARG A 119 -9.68 -16.71 10.48
N PHE A 120 -8.89 -15.64 10.60
CA PHE A 120 -9.44 -14.28 10.60
C PHE A 120 -10.09 -13.96 9.25
N TYR A 121 -9.38 -14.11 8.14
CA TYR A 121 -9.88 -13.73 6.81
C TYR A 121 -11.04 -14.60 6.34
N GLU A 122 -11.14 -15.85 6.78
CA GLU A 122 -12.31 -16.73 6.52
C GLU A 122 -13.54 -16.37 7.37
N SER A 123 -13.38 -15.63 8.47
CA SER A 123 -14.51 -15.20 9.30
C SER A 123 -15.39 -14.17 8.58
N GLU A 124 -16.64 -14.00 9.01
CA GLU A 124 -17.53 -12.96 8.48
C GLU A 124 -16.92 -11.55 8.59
N ALA A 125 -16.24 -11.28 9.71
CA ALA A 125 -15.56 -10.01 9.95
C ALA A 125 -14.35 -9.82 9.02
N GLY A 126 -13.54 -10.86 8.81
CA GLY A 126 -12.39 -10.83 7.90
C GLY A 126 -12.79 -10.64 6.44
N HIS A 127 -13.80 -11.38 5.98
CA HIS A 127 -14.39 -11.17 4.66
C HIS A 127 -14.96 -9.74 4.49
N ALA A 128 -15.62 -9.20 5.52
CA ALA A 128 -16.09 -7.82 5.51
C ALA A 128 -14.92 -6.83 5.48
N PHE A 129 -13.84 -7.10 6.21
CA PHE A 129 -12.62 -6.29 6.21
C PHE A 129 -12.01 -6.23 4.81
N THR A 130 -11.74 -7.38 4.17
CA THR A 130 -11.17 -7.43 2.80
C THR A 130 -12.01 -6.62 1.81
N ARG A 131 -13.35 -6.73 1.86
CA ARG A 131 -14.23 -5.99 0.93
C ARG A 131 -14.40 -4.50 1.26
N LYS A 132 -14.38 -4.13 2.54
CA LYS A 132 -14.72 -2.77 2.97
C LYS A 132 -13.52 -1.86 3.18
N MET A 133 -12.31 -2.40 3.37
CA MET A 133 -11.12 -1.56 3.56
C MET A 133 -10.82 -0.63 2.37
N PRO A 134 -10.95 -1.04 1.11
CA PRO A 134 -10.83 -0.11 -0.02
C PRO A 134 -11.85 1.04 0.05
N ILE A 135 -13.09 0.74 0.48
CA ILE A 135 -14.16 1.73 0.63
C ILE A 135 -13.85 2.70 1.78
N VAL A 136 -13.35 2.18 2.90
CA VAL A 136 -12.90 3.00 4.04
C VAL A 136 -11.81 3.96 3.57
N MET A 137 -10.79 3.47 2.86
CA MET A 137 -9.71 4.31 2.33
C MET A 137 -10.23 5.39 1.37
N GLN A 138 -11.12 5.03 0.44
CA GLN A 138 -11.75 5.97 -0.48
C GLN A 138 -12.53 7.07 0.26
N LYS A 139 -13.35 6.69 1.24
CA LYS A 139 -14.14 7.63 2.04
C LYS A 139 -13.25 8.55 2.87
N SER A 140 -12.18 8.01 3.47
CA SER A 140 -11.21 8.79 4.23
C SER A 140 -10.57 9.89 3.36
N MET A 141 -10.17 9.55 2.12
CA MET A 141 -9.63 10.56 1.19
C MET A 141 -10.64 11.66 0.86
N MET A 142 -11.91 11.30 0.61
CA MET A 142 -12.97 12.29 0.34
C MET A 142 -13.20 13.22 1.54
N MET A 143 -13.28 12.67 2.75
CA MET A 143 -13.46 13.46 3.96
C MET A 143 -12.30 14.42 4.21
N THR A 144 -11.06 13.98 3.97
CA THR A 144 -9.88 14.86 4.07
C THR A 144 -9.93 15.98 3.03
N GLN A 145 -10.31 15.68 1.79
CA GLN A 145 -10.46 16.70 0.74
C GLN A 145 -11.52 17.75 1.10
N GLU A 146 -12.67 17.32 1.60
CA GLU A 146 -13.74 18.21 2.05
C GLU A 146 -13.26 19.13 3.19
N ARG A 147 -12.53 18.57 4.16
CA ARG A 147 -11.99 19.33 5.29
C ARG A 147 -10.92 20.33 4.89
N LEU A 148 -10.10 20.03 3.88
CA LEU A 148 -9.03 20.90 3.41
C LEU A 148 -9.50 21.94 2.37
N ALA A 149 -10.65 21.74 1.73
CA ALA A 149 -11.14 22.63 0.67
C ALA A 149 -11.27 24.11 1.12
N PRO A 150 -11.80 24.44 2.33
CA PRO A 150 -11.85 25.82 2.80
C PRO A 150 -10.47 26.46 2.98
N LEU A 151 -9.48 25.70 3.49
CA LEU A 151 -8.11 26.19 3.67
C LEU A 151 -7.45 26.52 2.33
N MET A 152 -7.69 25.68 1.32
CA MET A 152 -7.20 25.95 -0.04
C MET A 152 -7.83 27.23 -0.63
N GLN A 153 -9.09 27.51 -0.31
CA GLN A 153 -9.74 28.75 -0.75
C GLN A 153 -9.16 29.97 -0.02
N GLN A 154 -8.93 29.87 1.30
CA GLN A 154 -8.27 30.93 2.06
C GLN A 154 -6.87 31.23 1.54
N LEU A 155 -6.09 30.19 1.23
CA LEU A 155 -4.76 30.34 0.65
C LEU A 155 -4.82 31.08 -0.70
N LYS A 156 -5.77 30.73 -1.59
CA LYS A 156 -5.96 31.44 -2.86
C LYS A 156 -6.26 32.93 -2.65
N THR A 157 -7.15 33.25 -1.70
CA THR A 157 -7.48 34.65 -1.37
C THR A 157 -6.25 35.40 -0.85
N ALA A 158 -5.50 34.83 0.10
CA ALA A 158 -4.30 35.46 0.66
C ALA A 158 -3.22 35.71 -0.40
N ILE A 159 -3.01 34.76 -1.33
CA ILE A 159 -2.09 34.96 -2.46
C ILE A 159 -2.57 36.10 -3.35
N GLN A 160 -3.86 36.17 -3.66
CA GLN A 160 -4.42 37.21 -4.53
C GLN A 160 -4.28 38.60 -3.90
N GLU A 161 -4.47 38.72 -2.59
CA GLU A 161 -4.26 39.94 -1.82
C GLU A 161 -2.80 40.38 -1.86
N ALA A 162 -1.86 39.48 -1.54
CA ALA A 162 -0.42 39.77 -1.56
C ALA A 162 0.07 40.24 -2.94
N VAL A 163 -0.38 39.60 -4.03
CA VAL A 163 -0.05 40.02 -5.40
C VAL A 163 -0.60 41.42 -5.72
N ASN A 164 -1.80 41.74 -5.23
CA ASN A 164 -2.41 43.05 -5.45
C ASN A 164 -1.71 44.15 -4.65
N GLU A 165 -1.32 43.88 -3.41
CA GLU A 165 -0.51 44.78 -2.59
C GLU A 165 0.84 45.09 -3.24
N GLN A 166 1.54 44.05 -3.73
CA GLN A 166 2.80 44.23 -4.44
C GLN A 166 2.64 45.10 -5.70
N ARG A 167 1.60 44.88 -6.50
CA ARG A 167 1.31 45.73 -7.69
C ARG A 167 1.05 47.19 -7.31
N ARG A 168 0.31 47.44 -6.23
CA ARG A 168 0.04 48.80 -5.74
C ARG A 168 1.33 49.48 -5.25
N ALA A 169 2.18 48.77 -4.52
CA ALA A 169 3.47 49.28 -4.07
C ALA A 169 4.39 49.67 -5.25
N GLN A 170 4.45 48.85 -6.31
CA GLN A 170 5.21 49.14 -7.52
C GLN A 170 4.67 50.37 -8.29
N GLN A 171 3.35 50.53 -8.36
CA GLN A 171 2.72 51.70 -9.00
C GLN A 171 2.94 53.01 -8.23
N GLN A 172 3.09 52.95 -6.90
CA GLN A 172 3.39 54.12 -6.08
C GLN A 172 4.86 54.52 -6.13
N GLN A 173 5.78 53.55 -6.27
CA GLN A 173 7.22 53.82 -6.42
C GLN A 173 7.61 54.35 -7.82
N GLY A 174 6.79 54.09 -8.85
CA GLY A 174 7.03 54.58 -10.21
C GLY A 174 6.50 56.00 -10.53
N LYS A 175 5.85 56.70 -9.59
CA LYS A 175 5.38 58.07 -9.82
C LYS A 175 6.53 59.08 -9.57
N PRO A 176 6.91 59.92 -10.55
CA PRO A 176 7.93 60.95 -10.33
C PRO A 176 7.43 61.98 -9.32
N ALA A 177 8.32 62.43 -8.43
CA ALA A 177 8.01 63.45 -7.43
C ALA A 177 7.51 64.74 -8.10
N PRO A 178 6.49 65.43 -7.54
CA PRO A 178 5.97 66.64 -8.13
C PRO A 178 7.07 67.70 -8.17
N SER A 179 7.32 68.23 -9.37
CA SER A 179 8.26 69.33 -9.61
C SER A 179 7.84 70.53 -8.77
N ARG A 180 8.70 70.96 -7.83
CA ARG A 180 8.54 72.22 -7.10
C ARG A 180 8.95 73.41 -7.96
#